data_AF-A0A1G2CX29-F1
#
_entry.id   AF-A0A1G2CX29-F1
#
_cell.length_a   1.000
_cell.length_b   1.000
_cell.length_c   1.000
_cell.angle_alpha   90.00
_cell.angle_beta   90.00
_cell.angle_gamma   90.00
#
_symmetry.space_group_name_H-M   'P 1'
#
loop_
_entity.id
_entity.type
_entity.pdbx_description
1 polymer ?
#
loop_
_entity_poly.entity_id
_entity_poly.type
_entity_poly.pdbx_seq_one_letter_code
_entity_poly.pdbx_strand_id
1 'polypeptide(L)' 'MDNQDLLQTISKKLGVLIALQLQEKSEKFSVSEGVELLTRFGMTPTEIADILNTSTNTVNVMRSRLKNKKK' A
#
# COMPACT_ATOMS: atom_id res chain seq x y z
N MET A 1 7.36 -22.36 15.26
CA MET A 1 7.09 -21.05 14.65
C MET A 1 6.09 -20.35 15.54
N ASP A 2 6.40 -19.13 15.97
CA ASP A 2 5.45 -18.31 16.71
C ASP A 2 4.25 -17.99 15.80
N ASN A 3 3.04 -18.01 16.35
CA ASN A 3 1.84 -17.65 15.60
C ASN A 3 1.94 -16.21 15.07
N GLN A 4 2.68 -15.34 15.76
CA GLN A 4 2.95 -13.98 15.29
C GLN A 4 3.82 -13.95 14.02
N ASP A 5 4.85 -14.79 13.94
CA ASP A 5 5.74 -14.87 12.77
C ASP A 5 4.98 -15.39 11.54
N LEU A 6 4.10 -16.36 11.75
CA LEU A 6 3.24 -16.90 10.69
C LEU A 6 2.28 -15.83 10.16
N LEU A 7 1.63 -15.08 11.05
CA LEU A 7 0.72 -14.00 10.67
C LEU A 7 1.43 -12.87 9.93
N GLN A 8 2.64 -12.49 10.35
CA GLN A 8 3.44 -11.50 9.61
C GLN A 8 3.81 -12.01 8.22
N THR A 9 4.18 -13.29 8.10
CA THR A 9 4.52 -13.90 6.82
C THR A 9 3.32 -13.93 5.87
N ILE A 10 2.13 -14.27 6.39
CA ILE A 10 0.88 -14.24 5.64
C ILE A 10 0.56 -12.81 5.19
N SER A 11 0.66 -11.82 6.09
CA SER A 11 0.41 -10.41 5.78
C SER A 11 1.31 -9.90 4.65
N LYS A 12 2.62 -10.20 4.71
CA LYS A 12 3.58 -9.86 3.66
C LYS A 12 3.22 -10.50 2.31
N LYS A 13 2.90 -11.79 2.31
CA LYS A 13 2.49 -12.51 1.07
C LYS A 13 1.22 -11.93 0.46
N LEU A 14 0.24 -11.57 1.28
CA LEU A 14 -0.98 -10.89 0.82
C LEU A 14 -0.66 -9.49 0.26
N GLY A 15 0.25 -8.74 0.88
CA GLY A 15 0.73 -7.46 0.37
C GLY A 15 1.35 -7.55 -1.03
N VAL A 16 2.18 -8.57 -1.26
CA VAL A 16 2.77 -8.85 -2.59
C VAL A 16 1.70 -9.22 -3.62
N LEU A 17 0.71 -10.04 -3.27
CA LEU A 17 -0.38 -10.39 -4.18
C LEU A 17 -1.20 -9.15 -4.60
N ILE A 18 -1.47 -8.25 -3.64
CA ILE A 18 -2.15 -6.99 -3.94
C ILE A 18 -1.27 -6.13 -4.86
N ALA A 19 0.04 -6.02 -4.60
CA ALA A 19 0.99 -5.29 -5.44
C ALA A 19 0.95 -5.76 -6.90
N LEU A 20 1.04 -7.07 -7.11
CA LEU A 20 1.01 -7.70 -8.44
C LEU A 20 -0.32 -7.45 -9.15
N GLN A 21 -1.44 -7.58 -8.43
CA GLN A 21 -2.77 -7.30 -8.98
C GLN A 21 -2.95 -5.84 -9.41
N LEU A 22 -2.36 -4.91 -8.65
CA LEU A 22 -2.40 -3.48 -8.97
C LEU A 22 -1.54 -3.15 -10.18
N GLN A 23 -0.40 -3.83 -10.36
CA GLN A 23 0.50 -3.65 -11.48
C GLN A 23 -0.09 -4.17 -12.81
N GLU A 24 -0.87 -5.26 -12.79
CA GLU A 24 -1.54 -5.79 -13.99
C GLU A 24 -2.69 -4.91 -14.50
N LYS A 25 -3.29 -4.06 -13.65
CA LYS A 25 -4.38 -3.14 -14.04
C LYS A 25 -3.87 -1.80 -14.62
N SER A 26 -2.69 -1.81 -15.22
CA SER A 26 -1.86 -0.65 -15.58
C SER A 26 -2.47 0.42 -16.49
N GLU A 27 -3.69 0.23 -17.01
CA GLU A 27 -4.37 1.31 -17.75
C GLU A 27 -5.15 2.30 -16.87
N LYS A 28 -5.46 1.99 -15.59
CA LYS A 28 -6.34 2.88 -14.79
C LYS A 28 -6.00 3.06 -13.31
N PHE A 29 -4.91 2.48 -12.80
CA PHE A 29 -4.62 2.57 -11.37
C PHE A 29 -3.54 3.61 -11.07
N SER A 30 -3.94 4.78 -10.58
CA SER A 30 -3.02 5.83 -10.20
C SER A 30 -2.32 5.51 -8.87
N VAL A 31 -1.09 6.04 -8.69
CA VAL A 31 -0.35 5.91 -7.42
C VAL A 31 -1.17 6.43 -6.23
N SER A 32 -2.00 7.46 -6.42
CA SER A 32 -2.88 7.98 -5.37
C SER A 32 -3.96 6.98 -4.94
N GLU A 33 -4.55 6.25 -5.88
CA GLU A 33 -5.56 5.22 -5.58
C GLU A 33 -4.92 4.02 -4.87
N GLY A 34 -3.70 3.66 -5.25
CA GLY A 34 -2.92 2.64 -4.53
C GLY A 34 -2.60 3.04 -3.10
N VAL A 35 -2.13 4.27 -2.90
CA VAL A 35 -1.87 4.79 -1.55
C VAL A 35 -3.14 4.79 -0.71
N GLU A 36 -4.29 5.19 -1.27
CA GLU A 36 -5.56 5.17 -0.56
C GLU A 36 -6.00 3.76 -0.18
N LEU A 37 -5.99 2.83 -1.14
CA LEU A 37 -6.44 1.46 -0.95
C LEU A 37 -5.60 0.74 0.12
N LEU A 38 -4.27 0.79 -0.02
CA LEU A 38 -3.36 0.10 0.89
C LEU A 38 -3.36 0.73 2.28
N THR A 39 -3.57 2.05 2.38
CA THR A 39 -3.81 2.72 3.66
C THR A 39 -5.05 2.18 4.36
N ARG A 40 -6.15 1.92 3.63
CA ARG A 40 -7.38 1.35 4.21
C ARG A 40 -7.19 -0.08 4.71
N PHE A 41 -6.26 -0.83 4.12
CA PHE A 41 -5.85 -2.16 4.60
C PHE A 41 -4.88 -2.11 5.78
N GLY A 42 -4.57 -0.93 6.32
CA GLY A 42 -3.75 -0.78 7.52
C GLY A 42 -2.24 -0.88 7.27
N MET A 43 -1.80 -0.87 6.00
CA MET A 43 -0.37 -0.90 5.68
C MET A 43 0.32 0.41 6.09
N THR A 44 1.57 0.26 6.52
CA THR A 44 2.44 1.38 6.87
C THR A 44 2.93 2.11 5.61
N PRO A 45 3.33 3.39 5.72
CA PRO A 45 3.87 4.14 4.58
C PRO A 45 5.06 3.45 3.89
N THR A 46 5.90 2.74 4.65
CA THR A 46 7.06 2.01 4.12
C THR A 46 6.62 0.81 3.29
N GLU A 47 5.71 -0.01 3.80
CA GLU A 47 5.18 -1.17 3.06
C GLU A 47 4.48 -0.74 1.77
N ILE A 48 3.73 0.36 1.81
CA ILE A 48 3.08 0.94 0.63
C ILE A 48 4.11 1.42 -0.40
N ALA A 49 5.21 2.04 0.07
CA ALA A 49 6.29 2.51 -0.78
C ALA A 49 6.97 1.36 -1.51
N ASP A 50 7.24 0.26 -0.80
CA ASP A 50 7.81 -0.97 -1.36
C ASP A 50 6.86 -1.60 -2.39
N ILE A 51 5.56 -1.67 -2.10
CA ILE A 51 4.53 -2.24 -2.98
C ILE A 51 4.35 -1.44 -4.26
N LEU A 52 4.29 -0.11 -4.16
CA LEU A 52 4.05 0.79 -5.28
C LEU A 52 5.34 1.23 -5.99
N ASN A 53 6.49 0.68 -5.57
CA ASN A 53 7.82 1.05 -6.04
C ASN A 53 8.03 2.59 -6.07
N THR A 54 7.75 3.24 -4.95
CA THR A 54 7.86 4.69 -4.79
C THR A 54 8.55 5.07 -3.48
N SER A 55 8.70 6.36 -3.19
CA SER A 55 9.31 6.80 -1.93
C SER A 55 8.28 6.89 -0.80
N THR A 56 8.69 6.61 0.43
CA THR A 56 7.87 6.84 1.64
C THR A 56 7.41 8.29 1.73
N ASN A 57 8.22 9.24 1.26
CA ASN A 57 7.84 10.65 1.18
C ASN A 57 6.65 10.87 0.23
N THR A 58 6.68 10.26 -0.96
CA THR A 58 5.56 10.27 -1.93
C THR A 58 4.28 9.76 -1.27
N VAL A 59 4.35 8.62 -0.57
CA VAL A 59 3.19 8.05 0.14
C VAL A 59 2.65 9.01 1.19
N ASN A 60 3.51 9.62 2.00
CA ASN A 60 3.11 10.56 3.05
C ASN A 60 2.45 11.82 2.47
N VAL A 61 3.02 12.38 1.39
CA VAL A 61 2.43 13.52 0.67
C VAL A 61 1.05 13.17 0.13
N MET A 62 0.89 12.00 -0.48
CA MET A 62 -0.40 11.54 -1.01
C MET A 62 -1.42 11.29 0.12
N ARG A 63 -1.03 10.67 1.24
CA ARG A 63 -1.90 10.52 2.42
C ARG A 63 -2.36 11.86 2.98
N SER A 64 -1.46 12.85 3.04
CA SER A 64 -1.79 14.21 3.47
C SER A 64 -2.82 14.87 2.55
N ARG A 65 -2.61 14.78 1.22
CA ARG A 65 -3.56 15.28 0.21
C ARG A 65 -4.92 14.60 0.31
N LEU A 66 -4.96 13.29 0.52
CA LEU A 66 -6.21 12.53 0.70
C LEU A 66 -6.99 12.95 1.95
N LYS A 67 -6.31 13.27 3.06
CA LYS A 67 -6.96 13.81 4.27
C LYS A 67 -7.58 15.18 4.01
N ASN A 68 -6.89 16.05 3.29
CA ASN A 68 -7.36 17.40 2.98
C ASN A 68 -8.52 17.40 1.96
N LYS A 69 -8.60 16.41 1.07
CA LYS A 69 -9.69 16.28 0.08
C LYS A 69 -11.03 15.84 0.69
N LYS A 70 -11.03 15.32 1.92
CA LYS A 70 -12.25 14.92 2.67
C LYS A 70 -12.82 16.01 3.57
N LYS A 71 -12.14 17.16 3.69
CA LYS A 71 -12.65 18.37 4.36
C LYS A 71 -13.27 19.30 3.33
#